data_AF-A0A523JHG1-F1
#
_entry.id   AF-A0A523JHG1-F1
#
_cell.length_a   1.000
_cell.length_b   1.000
_cell.length_c   1.000
_cell.angle_alpha   90.00
_cell.angle_beta   90.00
_cell.angle_gamma   90.00
#
_symmetry.space_group_name_H-M   'P 1'
#
loop_
_entity.id
_entity.type
_entity.pdbx_description
1 polymer ?
#
loop_
_entity_poly.entity_id
_entity_poly.type
_entity_poly.pdbx_seq_one_letter_code
_entity_poly.pdbx_strand_id
1 'polypeptide(L)'
;MILADQLVLIKSVSNTAKSFVIPLGTKHGVSLGQESLFTTDSLSVAATTKEVTRHHSYWEINDNLARVPFHKGQYVNFSNDIEALYDEIPLIKAGAKMVEYKSQQFWIFRASYSFALTQTSSFVSGGQESSRNAAQIQALYTRRVSQKVSWGAGLRYDWENNQLATPPSDIPTERFYLLGQGLYHFDNMGESKNHFYSGLTFGLGRSTTNSNGLVSSGFSLLLPEIIMGFNWEAFHKFAFLLEMAFENIVSLESYSDGLQQNTDLLNFKLTLGFKF
;
A
#
# COMPACT_ATOMS: atom_id res chain seq x y z
N MET A 1 26.51 36.55 -18.02
CA MET A 1 25.74 36.10 -16.85
C MET A 1 24.77 35.05 -17.35
N ILE A 2 25.09 33.77 -17.17
CA ILE A 2 24.36 32.65 -17.77
C ILE A 2 23.64 31.91 -16.63
N LEU A 3 22.34 31.73 -16.78
CA LEU A 3 21.44 31.03 -15.85
C LEU A 3 21.87 29.56 -15.69
N ALA A 4 21.79 29.07 -14.45
CA ALA A 4 22.55 27.93 -13.92
C ALA A 4 22.17 26.54 -14.43
N ASP A 5 21.06 26.36 -15.13
CA ASP A 5 20.62 25.04 -15.61
C ASP A 5 19.86 25.16 -16.93
N GLN A 6 20.25 24.36 -17.93
CA GLN A 6 19.57 24.31 -19.22
C GLN A 6 19.28 22.88 -19.64
N LEU A 7 18.07 22.63 -20.13
CA LEU A 7 17.69 21.34 -20.69
C LEU A 7 18.24 21.21 -22.13
N VAL A 8 19.04 20.17 -22.38
CA VAL A 8 19.73 19.97 -23.66
C VAL A 8 19.45 18.58 -24.22
N LEU A 9 19.26 18.50 -25.54
CA LEU A 9 19.00 17.26 -26.26
C LEU A 9 20.31 16.54 -26.62
N ILE A 10 20.39 15.24 -26.36
CA ILE A 10 21.47 14.38 -26.88
C ILE A 10 21.19 14.03 -28.36
N LYS A 11 22.04 14.50 -29.28
CA LYS A 11 21.89 14.27 -30.72
C LYS A 11 22.40 12.90 -31.17
N SER A 12 23.47 12.43 -30.54
CA SER A 12 24.08 11.12 -30.82
C SER A 12 24.97 10.71 -29.67
N VAL A 13 25.13 9.40 -29.51
CA VAL A 13 26.06 8.75 -28.58
C VAL A 13 26.95 7.82 -29.40
N SER A 14 28.24 7.74 -29.09
CA SER A 14 29.16 6.85 -29.78
C SER A 14 28.86 5.38 -29.48
N ASN A 15 29.26 4.48 -30.40
CA ASN A 15 29.05 3.03 -30.24
C ASN A 15 29.76 2.46 -29.00
N THR A 16 30.85 3.07 -28.57
CA THR A 16 31.59 2.70 -27.35
C THR A 16 30.97 3.28 -26.08
N ALA A 17 29.93 4.11 -26.21
CA ALA A 17 29.29 4.87 -25.13
C ALA A 17 30.32 5.65 -24.30
N LYS A 18 31.32 6.26 -24.96
CA LYS A 18 32.33 7.12 -24.31
C LYS A 18 32.15 8.60 -24.60
N SER A 19 31.35 8.91 -25.61
CA SER A 19 31.18 10.27 -26.09
C SER A 19 29.80 10.51 -26.68
N PHE A 20 29.41 11.77 -26.74
CA PHE A 20 28.12 12.19 -27.24
C PHE A 20 28.17 13.61 -27.82
N VAL A 21 27.12 13.99 -28.54
CA VAL A 21 26.99 15.30 -29.20
C VAL A 21 25.73 16.00 -28.73
N ILE A 22 25.83 17.30 -28.48
CA ILE A 22 24.70 18.18 -28.14
C ILE A 22 24.58 19.33 -29.15
N PRO A 23 23.38 19.92 -29.35
CA PRO A 23 23.13 21.03 -30.26
C PRO A 23 23.47 22.39 -29.64
N LEU A 24 24.49 22.43 -28.78
CA LEU A 24 25.08 23.65 -28.24
C LEU A 24 26.52 23.76 -28.73
N GLY A 25 27.01 24.97 -28.99
CA GLY A 25 28.32 25.20 -29.60
C GLY A 25 28.85 26.57 -29.21
N THR A 26 29.81 27.13 -29.93
CA THR A 26 30.42 28.43 -29.57
C THR A 26 29.40 29.58 -29.48
N LYS A 27 28.37 29.57 -30.34
CA LYS A 27 27.27 30.55 -30.28
C LYS A 27 26.52 30.52 -28.95
N HIS A 28 26.53 29.37 -28.28
CA HIS A 28 25.83 29.11 -27.03
C HIS A 28 26.76 29.17 -25.82
N GLY A 29 28.00 29.65 -25.99
CA GLY A 29 28.97 29.81 -24.90
C GLY A 29 29.79 28.57 -24.56
N VAL A 30 29.67 27.48 -25.33
CA VAL A 30 30.49 26.27 -25.12
C VAL A 30 31.91 26.51 -25.65
N SER A 31 32.91 26.24 -24.81
CA SER A 31 34.33 26.41 -25.13
C SER A 31 35.04 25.06 -25.27
N LEU A 32 36.10 25.02 -26.08
CA LEU A 32 36.94 23.82 -26.20
C LEU A 32 37.62 23.52 -24.86
N GLY A 33 37.62 22.26 -24.42
CA GLY A 33 38.18 21.86 -23.14
C GLY A 33 37.31 22.22 -21.94
N GLN A 34 36.12 22.79 -22.15
CA GLN A 34 35.17 23.06 -21.09
C GLN A 34 34.69 21.75 -20.47
N GLU A 35 34.74 21.68 -19.15
CA GLU A 35 34.13 20.64 -18.35
C GLU A 35 32.73 21.06 -17.92
N SER A 36 31.77 20.15 -17.99
CA SER A 36 30.39 20.44 -17.62
C SER A 36 29.68 19.16 -17.15
N LEU A 37 28.60 19.38 -16.42
CA LEU A 37 27.78 18.33 -15.84
C LEU A 37 26.56 18.05 -16.72
N PHE A 38 26.31 16.77 -16.95
CA PHE A 38 25.13 16.28 -17.63
C PHE A 38 24.34 15.38 -16.68
N THR A 39 23.17 15.84 -16.26
CA THR A 39 22.35 15.17 -15.26
C THR A 39 21.04 14.66 -15.88
N THR A 40 20.65 13.46 -15.48
CA THR A 40 19.32 12.86 -15.68
C THR A 40 18.70 12.60 -14.32
N ASP A 41 17.44 12.18 -14.30
CA ASP A 41 16.72 11.81 -13.08
C ASP A 41 17.42 10.73 -12.23
N SER A 42 18.33 9.96 -12.82
CA SER A 42 18.99 8.82 -12.17
C SER A 42 20.52 8.89 -12.08
N LEU A 43 21.16 9.75 -12.87
CA LEU A 43 22.62 9.77 -13.00
C LEU A 43 23.12 11.14 -13.46
N SER A 44 24.27 11.53 -12.92
CA SER A 44 25.04 12.69 -13.33
C SER A 44 26.40 12.24 -13.87
N VAL A 45 26.84 12.84 -14.97
CA VAL A 45 28.11 12.52 -15.63
C VAL A 45 28.86 13.81 -15.95
N ALA A 46 30.11 13.88 -15.50
CA ALA A 46 31.03 14.93 -15.90
C ALA A 46 31.69 14.57 -17.24
N ALA A 47 31.69 15.52 -18.18
CA ALA A 47 32.30 15.35 -19.49
C ALA A 47 33.09 16.59 -19.89
N THR A 48 34.14 16.37 -20.67
CA THR A 48 34.96 17.43 -21.27
C THR A 48 34.64 17.58 -22.75
N THR A 49 34.52 18.83 -23.19
CA THR A 49 34.34 19.15 -24.60
C THR A 49 35.63 18.92 -25.39
N LYS A 50 35.64 18.01 -26.37
CA LYS A 50 36.81 17.77 -27.25
C LYS A 50 36.73 18.48 -28.58
N GLU A 51 35.53 18.79 -29.07
CA GLU A 51 35.35 19.57 -30.30
C GLU A 51 34.14 20.49 -30.18
N VAL A 52 34.28 21.70 -30.73
CA VAL A 52 33.20 22.69 -30.74
C VAL A 52 33.07 23.29 -32.13
N THR A 53 31.85 23.29 -32.64
CA THR A 53 31.45 24.02 -33.84
C THR A 53 30.57 25.20 -33.43
N ARG A 54 30.14 26.01 -34.41
CA ARG A 54 29.21 27.12 -34.15
C ARG A 54 27.90 26.69 -33.49
N HIS A 55 27.43 25.47 -33.78
CA HIS A 55 26.09 24.99 -33.41
C HIS A 55 26.06 23.69 -32.62
N HIS A 56 27.16 22.94 -32.58
CA HIS A 56 27.24 21.63 -31.92
C HIS A 56 28.56 21.50 -31.18
N SER A 57 28.58 20.62 -30.18
CA SER A 57 29.77 20.29 -29.41
C SER A 57 29.79 18.79 -29.14
N TYR A 58 31.00 18.24 -29.17
CA TYR A 58 31.30 16.85 -28.91
C TYR A 58 31.96 16.74 -27.54
N TRP A 59 31.44 15.84 -26.73
CA TRP A 59 31.79 15.66 -25.33
C TRP A 59 32.26 14.23 -25.08
N GLU A 60 33.31 14.09 -24.28
CA GLU A 60 33.88 12.83 -23.86
C GLU A 60 33.86 12.74 -22.34
N ILE A 61 33.48 11.57 -21.81
CA ILE A 61 33.41 11.34 -20.36
C ILE A 61 34.83 11.33 -19.78
N ASN A 62 35.00 12.00 -18.64
CA ASN A 62 36.30 12.11 -17.96
C ASN A 62 36.75 10.79 -17.30
N ASP A 63 35.79 9.95 -16.88
CA ASP A 63 36.06 8.66 -16.26
C ASP A 63 36.24 7.53 -17.32
N ASN A 64 37.44 6.93 -17.30
CA ASN A 64 37.83 5.82 -18.17
C ASN A 64 37.05 4.52 -17.90
N LEU A 65 36.39 4.37 -16.76
CA LEU A 65 35.57 3.21 -16.42
C LEU A 65 34.07 3.44 -16.66
N ALA A 66 33.63 4.70 -16.69
CA ALA A 66 32.22 5.06 -16.88
C ALA A 66 31.77 4.98 -18.36
N ARG A 67 30.46 4.81 -18.58
CA ARG A 67 29.84 4.87 -19.93
C ARG A 67 28.76 5.94 -19.94
N VAL A 68 28.52 6.52 -21.12
CA VAL A 68 27.43 7.47 -21.37
C VAL A 68 26.11 6.76 -21.08
N PRO A 69 25.35 7.17 -20.05
CA PRO A 69 24.08 6.53 -19.70
C PRO A 69 22.91 7.10 -20.51
N PHE A 70 23.17 8.05 -21.41
CA PHE A 70 22.16 8.75 -22.19
C PHE A 70 21.83 8.03 -23.48
N HIS A 71 20.62 8.24 -23.99
CA HIS A 71 20.18 7.75 -25.29
C HIS A 71 20.07 8.91 -26.29
N LYS A 72 20.26 8.61 -27.58
CA LYS A 72 19.95 9.57 -28.64
C LYS A 72 18.48 10.01 -28.52
N GLY A 73 18.24 11.32 -28.52
CA GLY A 73 16.91 11.91 -28.36
C GLY A 73 16.49 12.16 -26.91
N GLN A 74 17.33 11.80 -25.93
CA GLN A 74 17.07 12.09 -24.51
C GLN A 74 17.41 13.55 -24.18
N TYR A 75 16.58 14.17 -23.36
CA TYR A 75 16.88 15.47 -22.75
C TYR A 75 17.64 15.27 -21.43
N VAL A 76 18.67 16.05 -21.22
CA VAL A 76 19.51 16.04 -20.02
C VAL A 76 19.65 17.46 -19.49
N ASN A 77 19.76 17.62 -18.17
CA ASN A 77 20.14 18.89 -17.59
C ASN A 77 21.62 19.13 -17.85
N PHE A 78 21.96 20.33 -18.32
CA PHE A 78 23.30 20.78 -18.61
C PHE A 78 23.65 21.93 -17.67
N SER A 79 24.67 21.73 -16.86
CA SER A 79 25.22 22.75 -15.97
C SER A 79 26.70 22.98 -16.26
N ASN A 80 27.07 24.26 -16.31
CA ASN A 80 28.46 24.69 -16.49
C ASN A 80 29.23 24.73 -15.17
N ASP A 81 28.56 24.49 -14.04
CA ASP A 81 29.16 24.53 -12.71
C ASP A 81 29.41 23.11 -12.20
N ILE A 82 30.68 22.75 -12.03
CA ILE A 82 31.08 21.45 -11.49
C ILE A 82 30.83 21.42 -9.98
N GLU A 83 30.85 22.56 -9.29
CA GLU A 83 30.58 22.58 -7.84
C GLU A 83 29.11 22.27 -7.53
N ALA A 84 28.21 22.47 -8.48
CA ALA A 84 26.81 22.03 -8.39
C ALA A 84 26.68 20.51 -8.21
N LEU A 85 27.68 19.68 -8.56
CA LEU A 85 27.70 18.24 -8.20
C LEU A 85 27.54 18.05 -6.69
N TYR A 86 28.19 18.87 -5.87
CA TYR A 86 28.16 18.71 -4.42
C TYR A 86 26.82 19.12 -3.80
N ASP A 87 26.05 19.97 -4.48
CA ASP A 87 24.70 20.36 -4.08
C ASP A 87 23.62 19.42 -4.68
N GLU A 88 23.87 18.85 -5.86
CA GLU A 88 23.02 17.83 -6.49
C GLU A 88 23.19 16.45 -5.85
N ILE A 89 24.38 16.07 -5.35
CA ILE A 89 24.60 14.78 -4.68
C ILE A 89 23.70 14.60 -3.45
N PRO A 90 23.48 15.60 -2.58
CA PRO A 90 22.46 15.55 -1.54
C PRO A 90 21.05 15.42 -2.08
N LEU A 91 20.70 16.00 -3.23
CA LEU A 91 19.36 15.86 -3.83
C LEU A 91 19.15 14.47 -4.46
N ILE A 92 20.20 13.89 -5.04
CA ILE A 92 20.27 12.53 -5.57
C ILE A 92 20.28 11.50 -4.42
N LYS A 93 21.02 11.78 -3.32
CA LYS A 93 21.04 10.96 -2.09
C LYS A 93 19.80 11.12 -1.22
N ALA A 94 19.18 12.30 -1.20
CA ALA A 94 17.91 12.57 -0.51
C ALA A 94 16.72 12.00 -1.28
N GLY A 95 16.94 11.45 -2.48
CA GLY A 95 15.91 10.72 -3.19
C GLY A 95 14.67 11.57 -3.39
N ALA A 96 14.83 12.80 -3.88
CA ALA A 96 13.74 13.51 -4.54
C ALA A 96 13.41 12.83 -5.88
N LYS A 97 13.18 11.50 -5.84
CA LYS A 97 12.12 10.91 -6.62
C LYS A 97 10.93 11.82 -6.35
N MET A 98 10.45 12.53 -7.37
CA MET A 98 9.01 12.54 -7.54
C MET A 98 8.65 11.06 -7.58
N VAL A 99 8.33 10.49 -6.40
CA VAL A 99 7.88 9.12 -6.27
C VAL A 99 6.54 9.18 -6.96
N GLU A 100 6.56 8.92 -8.26
CA GLU A 100 5.37 8.59 -9.00
C GLU A 100 4.89 7.30 -8.35
N TYR A 101 4.05 7.48 -7.34
CA TYR A 101 3.56 6.41 -6.53
C TYR A 101 2.64 5.60 -7.44
N LYS A 102 3.22 4.58 -8.09
CA LYS A 102 2.43 3.61 -8.85
C LYS A 102 1.48 2.99 -7.86
N SER A 103 0.24 3.46 -7.90
CA SER A 103 -0.83 2.98 -7.05
C SER A 103 -0.98 1.49 -7.31
N GLN A 104 -0.57 0.69 -6.33
CA GLN A 104 -0.69 -0.75 -6.39
C GLN A 104 -2.10 -1.13 -5.97
N GLN A 105 -2.72 -2.01 -6.75
CA GLN A 105 -4.02 -2.60 -6.47
C GLN A 105 -3.79 -4.07 -6.22
N PHE A 106 -4.45 -4.62 -5.21
CA PHE A 106 -4.32 -6.02 -4.85
C PHE A 106 -5.59 -6.51 -4.17
N TRP A 107 -5.83 -7.81 -4.26
CA TRP A 107 -6.88 -8.49 -3.54
C TRP A 107 -6.33 -9.09 -2.26
N ILE A 108 -7.14 -9.03 -1.19
CA ILE A 108 -6.89 -9.72 0.06
C ILE A 108 -8.05 -10.67 0.31
N PHE A 109 -7.72 -11.94 0.53
CA PHE A 109 -8.65 -12.95 1.03
C PHE A 109 -8.26 -13.32 2.45
N ARG A 110 -9.23 -13.42 3.35
CA ARG A 110 -9.03 -13.76 4.77
C ARG A 110 -9.98 -14.87 5.17
N ALA A 111 -9.45 -15.78 5.99
CA ALA A 111 -10.23 -16.70 6.78
C ALA A 111 -9.91 -16.44 8.25
N SER A 112 -10.94 -16.26 9.06
CA SER A 112 -10.77 -15.88 10.47
C SER A 112 -11.61 -16.76 11.37
N TYR A 113 -11.13 -16.90 12.59
CA TYR A 113 -11.87 -17.52 13.68
C TYR A 113 -11.94 -16.53 14.84
N SER A 114 -13.13 -16.31 15.38
CA SER A 114 -13.38 -15.36 16.46
C SER A 114 -14.05 -16.01 17.66
N PHE A 115 -13.78 -15.44 18.83
CA PHE A 115 -14.33 -15.82 20.12
C PHE A 115 -14.92 -14.58 20.78
N ALA A 116 -16.12 -14.69 21.33
CA ALA A 116 -16.73 -13.61 22.08
C ALA A 116 -16.03 -13.43 23.45
N LEU A 117 -15.61 -12.19 23.72
CA LEU A 117 -15.09 -11.78 25.02
C LEU A 117 -16.22 -11.28 25.92
N THR A 118 -17.12 -10.48 25.35
CA THR A 118 -18.32 -9.98 26.05
C THR A 118 -19.51 -9.98 25.12
N GLN A 119 -20.69 -10.24 25.68
CA GLN A 119 -21.96 -10.21 24.99
C GLN A 119 -23.00 -9.52 25.87
N THR A 120 -23.81 -8.65 25.26
CA THR A 120 -25.06 -8.18 25.86
C THR A 120 -26.21 -8.38 24.89
N SER A 121 -27.37 -8.79 25.40
CA SER A 121 -28.57 -9.02 24.60
C SER A 121 -29.80 -8.56 25.38
N SER A 122 -30.68 -7.79 24.75
CA SER A 122 -31.77 -7.09 25.45
C SER A 122 -32.89 -8.01 25.98
N PHE A 123 -32.94 -9.29 25.59
CA PHE A 123 -34.00 -10.25 25.96
C PHE A 123 -33.51 -11.58 26.53
N VAL A 124 -32.21 -11.72 26.81
CA VAL A 124 -31.69 -12.93 27.47
C VAL A 124 -31.59 -12.64 28.96
N SER A 125 -32.40 -13.33 29.76
CA SER A 125 -32.37 -13.25 31.23
C SER A 125 -30.94 -13.52 31.70
N GLY A 126 -30.35 -12.55 32.39
CA GLY A 126 -28.99 -12.68 32.93
C GLY A 126 -28.86 -13.94 33.78
N GLY A 127 -27.91 -14.81 33.42
CA GLY A 127 -27.60 -16.03 34.17
C GLY A 127 -27.29 -17.27 33.35
N GLN A 128 -27.46 -17.26 32.02
CA GLN A 128 -27.07 -18.38 31.18
C GLN A 128 -25.61 -18.25 30.74
N GLU A 129 -24.76 -19.17 31.21
CA GLU A 129 -23.43 -19.36 30.63
C GLU A 129 -23.61 -19.65 29.14
N SER A 130 -23.05 -18.79 28.30
CA SER A 130 -23.11 -18.91 26.86
C SER A 130 -21.72 -18.74 26.28
N SER A 131 -21.38 -19.59 25.32
CA SER A 131 -20.13 -19.47 24.57
C SER A 131 -20.47 -19.19 23.11
N ARG A 132 -19.82 -18.17 22.55
CA ARG A 132 -20.06 -17.74 21.18
C ARG A 132 -18.75 -17.73 20.41
N ASN A 133 -18.74 -18.45 19.30
CA ASN A 133 -17.63 -18.52 18.37
C ASN A 133 -18.12 -18.28 16.95
N ALA A 134 -17.23 -17.77 16.09
CA ALA A 134 -17.56 -17.59 14.69
C ALA A 134 -16.39 -17.93 13.76
N ALA A 135 -16.73 -18.46 12.58
CA ALA A 135 -15.85 -18.52 11.44
C ALA A 135 -16.24 -17.43 10.45
N GLN A 136 -15.26 -16.82 9.79
CA GLN A 136 -15.49 -15.69 8.89
C GLN A 136 -14.64 -15.85 7.64
N ILE A 137 -15.20 -15.45 6.50
CA ILE A 137 -14.44 -15.25 5.26
C ILE A 137 -14.59 -13.80 4.80
N GLN A 138 -13.50 -13.22 4.29
CA GLN A 138 -13.50 -11.86 3.77
C GLN A 138 -12.76 -11.79 2.45
N ALA A 139 -13.27 -10.96 1.54
CA ALA A 139 -12.63 -10.60 0.29
C ALA A 139 -12.60 -9.08 0.16
N LEU A 140 -11.41 -8.51 0.03
CA LEU A 140 -11.19 -7.06 -0.02
C LEU A 140 -10.39 -6.70 -1.26
N TYR A 141 -10.89 -5.69 -1.97
CA TYR A 141 -10.13 -5.02 -3.01
C TYR A 141 -9.48 -3.78 -2.40
N THR A 142 -8.15 -3.74 -2.41
CA THR A 142 -7.39 -2.71 -1.72
C THR A 142 -6.50 -1.95 -2.69
N ARG A 143 -6.49 -0.63 -2.53
CA ARG A 143 -5.65 0.30 -3.26
C ARG A 143 -4.65 0.95 -2.31
N ARG A 144 -3.39 0.90 -2.71
CA ARG A 144 -2.32 1.65 -2.07
C ARG A 144 -2.39 3.11 -2.49
N VAL A 145 -2.46 4.01 -1.51
CA VAL A 145 -2.56 5.47 -1.72
C VAL A 145 -1.23 6.15 -1.41
N SER A 146 -0.48 5.63 -0.43
CA SER A 146 0.89 6.06 -0.13
C SER A 146 1.74 4.85 0.29
N GLN A 147 3.05 5.04 0.47
CA GLN A 147 3.93 3.94 0.91
C GLN A 147 3.47 3.30 2.22
N LYS A 148 2.82 4.09 3.09
CA LYS A 148 2.36 3.64 4.41
C LYS A 148 0.86 3.45 4.51
N VAL A 149 0.05 3.91 3.54
CA VAL A 149 -1.42 3.91 3.68
C VAL A 149 -2.11 3.21 2.52
N SER A 150 -3.02 2.31 2.87
CA SER A 150 -3.89 1.59 1.94
C SER A 150 -5.35 1.71 2.35
N TRP A 151 -6.24 1.78 1.36
CA TRP A 151 -7.68 1.81 1.56
C TRP A 151 -8.32 0.71 0.74
N GLY A 152 -9.29 0.01 1.31
CA GLY A 152 -9.97 -1.09 0.64
C GLY A 152 -11.45 -1.14 0.94
N ALA A 153 -12.17 -1.79 0.04
CA ALA A 153 -13.58 -2.11 0.19
C ALA A 153 -13.79 -3.58 -0.14
N GLY A 154 -14.75 -4.22 0.50
CA GLY A 154 -14.90 -5.66 0.38
C GLY A 154 -16.18 -6.20 0.96
N LEU A 155 -16.25 -7.52 0.98
CA LEU A 155 -17.37 -8.28 1.52
C LEU A 155 -16.86 -9.21 2.61
N ARG A 156 -17.74 -9.48 3.57
CA ARG A 156 -17.50 -10.45 4.64
C ARG A 156 -18.76 -11.27 4.88
N TYR A 157 -18.56 -12.54 5.15
CA TYR A 157 -19.60 -13.46 5.55
C TYR A 157 -19.16 -14.19 6.83
N ASP A 158 -20.06 -14.25 7.80
CA ASP A 158 -19.83 -14.84 9.12
C ASP A 158 -20.79 -16.00 9.37
N TRP A 159 -20.25 -17.11 9.89
CA TRP A 159 -21.00 -18.19 10.51
C TRP A 159 -20.70 -18.19 12.00
N GLU A 160 -21.68 -17.86 12.82
CA GLU A 160 -21.54 -17.79 14.27
C GLU A 160 -22.47 -18.80 14.94
N ASN A 161 -22.00 -19.44 16.01
CA ASN A 161 -22.82 -20.29 16.84
C ASN A 161 -22.77 -19.80 18.29
N ASN A 162 -23.94 -19.55 18.87
CA ASN A 162 -24.09 -19.26 20.29
C ASN A 162 -24.64 -20.47 21.02
N GLN A 163 -23.81 -21.09 21.85
CA GLN A 163 -24.16 -22.28 22.62
C GLN A 163 -24.61 -21.86 24.01
N LEU A 164 -25.87 -22.11 24.34
CA LEU A 164 -26.41 -21.90 25.68
C LEU A 164 -26.18 -23.16 26.52
N ALA A 165 -25.72 -23.02 27.76
CA ALA A 165 -25.49 -24.17 28.64
C ALA A 165 -26.78 -24.72 29.28
N THR A 166 -27.81 -23.89 29.52
CA THR A 166 -29.04 -24.33 30.22
C THR A 166 -30.27 -23.50 29.82
N PRO A 167 -31.24 -24.06 29.08
CA PRO A 167 -31.19 -25.38 28.44
C PRO A 167 -30.11 -25.43 27.34
N PRO A 168 -29.49 -26.61 27.10
CA PRO A 168 -28.57 -26.79 25.98
C PRO A 168 -29.24 -26.48 24.65
N SER A 169 -28.80 -25.42 23.98
CA SER A 169 -29.30 -25.07 22.65
C SER A 169 -28.26 -24.29 21.88
N ASP A 170 -28.16 -24.61 20.59
CA ASP A 170 -27.31 -23.91 19.64
C ASP A 170 -28.16 -22.92 18.85
N ILE A 171 -27.74 -21.66 18.89
CA ILE A 171 -28.39 -20.56 18.20
C ILE A 171 -27.43 -20.09 17.10
N PRO A 172 -27.58 -20.60 15.87
CA PRO A 172 -26.78 -20.15 14.74
C PRO A 172 -27.20 -18.73 14.30
N THR A 173 -26.19 -17.91 14.02
CA THR A 173 -26.33 -16.58 13.43
C THR A 173 -25.44 -16.47 12.21
N GLU A 174 -26.00 -16.00 11.11
CA GLU A 174 -25.29 -15.70 9.87
C GLU A 174 -25.28 -14.19 9.63
N ARG A 175 -24.14 -13.65 9.19
CA ARG A 175 -24.04 -12.22 8.86
C ARG A 175 -23.34 -12.01 7.55
N PHE A 176 -23.81 -10.99 6.82
CA PHE A 176 -23.17 -10.53 5.59
C PHE A 176 -22.93 -9.03 5.67
N TYR A 177 -21.69 -8.61 5.39
CA TYR A 177 -21.25 -7.22 5.50
C TYR A 177 -20.65 -6.71 4.20
N LEU A 178 -20.93 -5.44 3.92
CA LEU A 178 -20.07 -4.58 3.12
C LEU A 178 -19.03 -3.94 4.05
N LEU A 179 -17.76 -4.00 3.66
CA LEU A 179 -16.63 -3.53 4.45
C LEU A 179 -15.95 -2.32 3.83
N GLY A 180 -15.49 -1.41 4.68
CA GLY A 180 -14.48 -0.40 4.37
C GLY A 180 -13.30 -0.56 5.33
N GLN A 181 -12.07 -0.54 4.79
CA GLN A 181 -10.85 -0.77 5.55
C GLN A 181 -9.77 0.26 5.24
N GLY A 182 -9.15 0.80 6.29
CA GLY A 182 -7.93 1.60 6.21
C GLY A 182 -6.77 0.87 6.89
N LEU A 183 -5.64 0.73 6.22
CA LEU A 183 -4.44 0.09 6.73
C LEU A 183 -3.26 1.08 6.76
N TYR A 184 -2.53 1.08 7.87
CA TYR A 184 -1.24 1.71 8.03
C TYR A 184 -0.14 0.64 8.07
N HIS A 185 0.81 0.74 7.15
CA HIS A 185 1.95 -0.15 7.02
C HIS A 185 3.16 0.47 7.71
N PHE A 186 3.76 -0.28 8.64
CA PHE A 186 5.03 0.08 9.25
C PHE A 186 6.19 -0.17 8.29
N ASP A 187 7.36 0.32 8.66
CA ASP A 187 8.55 0.19 7.83
C ASP A 187 8.94 -1.28 7.66
N ASN A 188 9.57 -1.55 6.52
CA ASN A 188 10.04 -2.87 6.14
C ASN A 188 11.12 -3.38 7.11
N MET A 189 11.12 -4.69 7.33
CA MET A 189 12.10 -5.36 8.17
C MET A 189 13.37 -5.68 7.37
N GLY A 190 14.40 -4.85 7.57
CA GLY A 190 15.69 -4.97 6.90
C GLY A 190 15.53 -4.81 5.39
N GLU A 191 16.14 -5.71 4.62
CA GLU A 191 16.05 -5.72 3.16
C GLU A 191 14.79 -6.42 2.63
N SER A 192 14.06 -7.12 3.50
CA SER A 192 12.82 -7.80 3.12
C SER A 192 11.66 -6.79 3.03
N LYS A 193 10.64 -7.10 2.23
CA LYS A 193 9.38 -6.34 2.22
C LYS A 193 8.39 -6.80 3.30
N ASN A 194 8.85 -7.61 4.23
CA ASN A 194 8.04 -8.02 5.38
C ASN A 194 7.87 -6.82 6.30
N HIS A 195 6.67 -6.63 6.83
CA HIS A 195 6.38 -5.50 7.71
C HIS A 195 5.15 -5.80 8.56
N PHE A 196 5.09 -5.16 9.72
CA PHE A 196 3.86 -5.08 10.48
C PHE A 196 2.92 -4.05 9.83
N TYR A 197 1.63 -4.17 10.13
CA TYR A 197 0.64 -3.16 9.82
C TYR A 197 -0.44 -3.14 10.88
N SER A 198 -1.16 -2.03 10.96
CA SER A 198 -2.36 -1.91 11.76
C SER A 198 -3.47 -1.28 10.93
N GLY A 199 -4.72 -1.43 11.35
CA GLY A 199 -5.82 -0.88 10.59
C GLY A 199 -7.13 -0.82 11.33
N LEU A 200 -8.06 -0.12 10.69
CA LEU A 200 -9.44 -0.01 11.12
C LEU A 200 -10.34 -0.54 10.00
N THR A 201 -11.32 -1.34 10.39
CA THR A 201 -12.36 -1.84 9.52
C THR A 201 -13.71 -1.46 10.09
N PHE A 202 -14.60 -1.07 9.20
CA PHE A 202 -15.99 -0.77 9.50
C PHE A 202 -16.85 -1.54 8.53
N GLY A 203 -18.04 -1.93 8.97
CA GLY A 203 -18.95 -2.68 8.13
C GLY A 203 -20.41 -2.40 8.44
N LEU A 204 -21.24 -2.52 7.42
CA LEU A 204 -22.69 -2.45 7.51
C LEU A 204 -23.28 -3.63 6.74
N GLY A 205 -24.30 -4.25 7.32
CA GLY A 205 -24.70 -5.57 6.89
C GLY A 205 -26.06 -5.99 7.38
N ARG A 206 -26.37 -7.25 7.11
CA ARG A 206 -27.56 -7.94 7.59
C ARG A 206 -27.14 -9.11 8.47
N SER A 207 -27.94 -9.35 9.50
CA SER A 207 -27.79 -10.49 10.40
C SER A 207 -29.07 -11.30 10.39
N THR A 208 -28.95 -12.61 10.51
CA THR A 208 -30.06 -13.55 10.60
C THR A 208 -29.72 -14.60 11.66
N THR A 209 -30.58 -14.71 12.66
CA THR A 209 -30.42 -15.64 13.78
C THR A 209 -31.57 -16.62 13.78
N ASN A 210 -31.28 -17.91 13.92
CA ASN A 210 -32.29 -18.95 14.05
C ASN A 210 -32.24 -19.53 15.46
N SER A 211 -33.33 -19.38 16.21
CA SER A 211 -33.47 -19.95 17.55
C SER A 211 -34.67 -20.92 17.55
N ASN A 212 -34.39 -22.22 17.55
CA ASN A 212 -35.41 -23.27 17.61
C ASN A 212 -36.55 -23.13 16.57
N GLY A 213 -36.22 -22.70 15.35
CA GLY A 213 -37.19 -22.51 14.26
C GLY A 213 -37.81 -21.10 14.18
N LEU A 214 -37.53 -20.24 15.15
CA LEU A 214 -37.85 -18.81 15.07
C LEU A 214 -36.68 -18.08 14.42
N VAL A 215 -36.95 -17.47 13.26
CA VAL A 215 -35.98 -16.69 12.51
C VAL A 215 -36.13 -15.21 12.89
N SER A 216 -35.05 -14.63 13.40
CA SER A 216 -34.89 -13.20 13.58
C SER A 216 -33.98 -12.67 12.49
N SER A 217 -34.29 -11.50 11.92
CA SER A 217 -33.42 -10.88 10.93
C SER A 217 -33.41 -9.37 11.08
N GLY A 218 -32.31 -8.74 10.66
CA GLY A 218 -32.24 -7.29 10.69
C GLY A 218 -30.90 -6.74 10.28
N PHE A 219 -30.61 -5.56 10.81
CA PHE A 219 -29.41 -4.79 10.48
C PHE A 219 -28.26 -5.17 11.41
N SER A 220 -27.04 -5.16 10.88
CA SER A 220 -25.84 -5.36 11.68
C SER A 220 -24.76 -4.36 11.30
N LEU A 221 -24.07 -3.87 12.32
CA LEU A 221 -23.02 -2.86 12.24
C LEU A 221 -21.75 -3.42 12.86
N LEU A 222 -20.64 -3.27 12.13
CA LEU A 222 -19.31 -3.60 12.60
C LEU A 222 -18.56 -2.28 12.81
N LEU A 223 -18.36 -1.86 14.06
CA LEU A 223 -17.73 -0.56 14.38
C LEU A 223 -17.24 -0.51 15.83
N PRO A 224 -15.92 -0.41 16.09
CA PRO A 224 -14.78 -0.60 15.19
C PRO A 224 -14.29 -2.07 15.16
N GLU A 225 -13.66 -2.47 14.05
CA GLU A 225 -12.70 -3.59 14.04
C GLU A 225 -11.28 -3.03 13.95
N ILE A 226 -10.46 -3.32 14.96
CA ILE A 226 -9.05 -2.92 15.03
C ILE A 226 -8.20 -4.13 14.68
N ILE A 227 -7.33 -3.98 13.68
CA ILE A 227 -6.47 -5.06 13.17
C ILE A 227 -5.01 -4.74 13.49
N MET A 228 -4.27 -5.74 13.94
CA MET A 228 -2.81 -5.76 13.96
C MET A 228 -2.34 -6.98 13.20
N GLY A 229 -1.47 -6.78 12.21
CA GLY A 229 -1.07 -7.84 11.30
C GLY A 229 0.41 -7.81 10.93
N PHE A 230 0.87 -8.96 10.47
CA PHE A 230 2.19 -9.14 9.88
C PHE A 230 2.03 -9.58 8.43
N ASN A 231 2.66 -8.85 7.52
CA ASN A 231 2.71 -9.16 6.11
C ASN A 231 4.01 -9.91 5.81
N TRP A 232 3.90 -11.17 5.41
CA TRP A 232 5.01 -12.00 4.97
C TRP A 232 5.00 -12.16 3.45
N GLU A 233 5.94 -11.50 2.77
CA GLU A 233 6.11 -11.62 1.32
C GLU A 233 6.88 -12.92 0.99
N ALA A 234 6.14 -13.95 0.57
CA ALA A 234 6.71 -15.24 0.22
C ALA A 234 7.26 -15.26 -1.22
N PHE A 235 6.57 -14.60 -2.17
CA PHE A 235 6.96 -14.53 -3.58
C PHE A 235 6.74 -13.12 -4.14
N HIS A 236 7.31 -12.82 -5.31
CA HIS A 236 7.33 -11.48 -5.93
C HIS A 236 5.94 -10.83 -6.17
N LYS A 237 4.85 -11.59 -6.04
CA LYS A 237 3.46 -11.12 -6.21
C LYS A 237 2.51 -11.63 -5.12
N PHE A 238 2.99 -12.41 -4.16
CA PHE A 238 2.13 -13.10 -3.19
C PHE A 238 2.64 -12.87 -1.78
N ALA A 239 1.73 -12.51 -0.87
CA ALA A 239 2.04 -12.41 0.55
C ALA A 239 1.01 -13.15 1.39
N PHE A 240 1.48 -13.73 2.48
CA PHE A 240 0.64 -14.26 3.56
C PHE A 240 0.48 -13.20 4.64
N LEU A 241 -0.70 -13.20 5.26
CA LEU A 241 -1.06 -12.30 6.34
C LEU A 241 -1.37 -13.12 7.58
N LEU A 242 -0.79 -12.70 8.70
CA LEU A 242 -1.09 -13.22 10.03
C LEU A 242 -1.64 -12.05 10.83
N GLU A 243 -2.89 -12.12 11.30
CA GLU A 243 -3.53 -10.99 11.98
C GLU A 243 -4.22 -11.41 13.26
N MET A 244 -4.23 -10.47 14.20
CA MET A 244 -5.10 -10.48 15.37
C MET A 244 -5.98 -9.24 15.31
N ALA A 245 -7.23 -9.37 15.73
CA ALA A 245 -8.15 -8.24 15.74
C ALA A 245 -9.09 -8.27 16.94
N PHE A 246 -9.54 -7.07 17.32
CA PHE A 246 -10.66 -6.87 18.23
C PHE A 246 -11.77 -6.20 17.46
N GLU A 247 -12.98 -6.74 17.53
CA GLU A 247 -14.12 -6.20 16.80
C GLU A 247 -15.34 -6.03 17.70
N ASN A 248 -16.07 -4.94 17.47
CA ASN A 248 -17.38 -4.74 18.04
C ASN A 248 -18.47 -4.91 16.96
N ILE A 249 -19.45 -5.77 17.25
CA ILE A 249 -20.59 -6.03 16.38
C ILE A 249 -21.86 -5.68 17.13
N VAL A 250 -22.66 -4.79 16.54
CA VAL A 250 -24.01 -4.44 17.02
C VAL A 250 -25.03 -4.95 16.03
N SER A 251 -25.97 -5.78 16.48
CA SER A 251 -27.03 -6.35 15.64
C SER A 251 -28.40 -5.98 16.19
N LEU A 252 -29.23 -5.41 15.33
CA LEU A 252 -30.61 -5.01 15.59
C LEU A 252 -31.52 -5.90 14.74
N GLU A 253 -32.04 -6.95 15.36
CA GLU A 253 -32.88 -7.95 14.69
C GLU A 253 -34.32 -7.89 15.21
N SER A 254 -35.27 -8.32 14.39
CA SER A 254 -36.67 -8.43 14.78
C SER A 254 -37.20 -9.83 14.46
N TYR A 255 -37.96 -10.38 15.39
CA TYR A 255 -38.69 -11.63 15.24
C TYR A 255 -40.03 -11.42 14.54
N SER A 256 -40.62 -12.51 14.03
CA SER A 256 -41.92 -12.49 13.34
C SER A 256 -43.10 -12.04 14.20
N ASP A 257 -42.96 -12.07 15.52
CA ASP A 257 -43.94 -11.60 16.51
C ASP A 257 -43.80 -10.10 16.84
N GLY A 258 -42.84 -9.40 16.23
CA GLY A 258 -42.57 -7.98 16.44
C GLY A 258 -41.64 -7.68 17.61
N LEU A 259 -41.15 -8.69 18.34
CA LEU A 259 -40.11 -8.50 19.35
C LEU A 259 -38.80 -8.11 18.67
N GLN A 260 -38.19 -7.03 19.15
CA GLN A 260 -36.87 -6.59 18.70
C GLN A 260 -35.80 -7.16 19.61
N GLN A 261 -34.64 -7.53 19.09
CA GLN A 261 -33.48 -7.93 19.86
C GLN A 261 -32.29 -7.08 19.46
N ASN A 262 -31.69 -6.41 20.44
CA ASN A 262 -30.39 -5.77 20.28
C ASN A 262 -29.30 -6.68 20.88
N THR A 263 -28.25 -6.92 20.11
CA THR A 263 -27.10 -7.71 20.52
C THR A 263 -25.82 -6.92 20.28
N ASP A 264 -25.02 -6.73 21.32
CA ASP A 264 -23.70 -6.11 21.26
C ASP A 264 -22.64 -7.15 21.65
N LEU A 265 -21.64 -7.34 20.77
CA LEU A 265 -20.59 -8.34 20.89
C LEU A 265 -19.23 -7.68 20.79
N LEU A 266 -18.35 -7.97 21.75
CA LEU A 266 -16.91 -7.73 21.63
C LEU A 266 -16.22 -9.06 21.38
N ASN A 267 -15.55 -9.19 20.24
CA ASN A 267 -14.86 -10.41 19.86
C ASN A 267 -13.35 -10.21 19.77
N PHE A 268 -12.60 -11.25 20.12
CA PHE A 268 -11.21 -11.41 19.71
C PHE A 268 -11.15 -12.33 18.48
N LYS A 269 -10.27 -12.02 17.53
CA LYS A 269 -10.18 -12.70 16.24
C LYS A 269 -8.75 -13.01 15.86
N LEU A 270 -8.54 -14.21 15.33
CA LEU A 270 -7.30 -14.63 14.67
C LEU A 270 -7.58 -14.86 13.19
N THR A 271 -6.67 -14.40 12.33
CA THR A 271 -6.86 -14.44 10.88
C THR A 271 -5.63 -14.95 10.17
N LEU A 272 -5.87 -15.80 9.17
CA LEU A 272 -4.93 -16.13 8.11
C LEU A 272 -5.42 -15.47 6.82
N GLY A 273 -4.53 -14.77 6.14
CA GLY A 273 -4.85 -14.07 4.91
C GLY A 273 -3.86 -14.32 3.79
N PHE A 274 -4.32 -14.05 2.59
CA PHE A 274 -3.57 -14.16 1.35
C PHE A 274 -3.78 -12.90 0.51
N LYS A 275 -2.68 -12.34 0.00
CA LYS A 275 -2.65 -11.09 -0.76
C LYS A 275 -1.99 -11.32 -2.12
N PHE A 276 -2.62 -10.86 -3.21
CA PHE A 276 -2.10 -10.96 -4.59
C PHE A 276 -2.50 -9.80 -5.50
#